data_AF-A0A1C6IGZ0-F1
#
_entry.id   AF-A0A1C6IGZ0-F1
#
_cell.length_a   1.000
_cell.length_b   1.000
_cell.length_c   1.000
_cell.angle_alpha   90.00
_cell.angle_beta   90.00
_cell.angle_gamma   90.00
#
_symmetry.space_group_name_H-M   'P 1'
#
loop_
_entity.id
_entity.type
_entity.pdbx_description
1 polymer ?
#
loop_
_entity_poly.entity_id
_entity_poly.type
_entity_poly.pdbx_seq_one_letter_code
_entity_poly.pdbx_strand_id
1 'polypeptide(L)'
;MHNYFCDHCGAALDPGEICDCKQQPEESERRIVTYADWEAAGDFTKAARPGDYVEERIVDDIRDVLPPAKMERGFLQVGEPYSHEFDPETGHWRGTFPTFVKEGQNWKYCGNCFIGKTTPPPAPIRR
;
A
#
# COMPACT_ATOMS: atom_id res chain seq x y z
N MET A 1 0.48 35.68 -2.61
CA MET A 1 0.40 34.23 -2.85
C MET A 1 -0.28 33.63 -1.63
N HIS A 2 -1.51 33.13 -1.76
CA HIS A 2 -2.09 32.29 -0.70
C HIS A 2 -1.60 30.87 -0.95
N ASN A 3 -0.78 30.35 -0.04
CA ASN A 3 -0.37 28.96 -0.10
C ASN A 3 -1.47 28.15 0.58
N TYR A 4 -2.16 27.30 -0.18
CA TYR A 4 -3.13 26.37 0.37
C TYR A 4 -2.37 25.10 0.71
N PHE A 5 -2.39 24.68 1.98
CA PHE A 5 -1.80 23.42 2.39
C PHE A 5 -2.88 22.53 2.99
N CYS A 6 -2.76 21.23 2.81
CA CYS A 6 -3.64 20.28 3.48
C CYS A 6 -3.27 20.21 4.97
N ASP A 7 -4.22 20.52 5.86
CA ASP A 7 -4.04 20.42 7.32
C ASP A 7 -3.83 18.97 7.83
N HIS A 8 -3.98 17.97 6.96
CA HIS A 8 -3.86 16.57 7.33
C HIS A 8 -2.55 15.92 6.87
N CYS A 9 -2.14 16.11 5.62
CA CYS A 9 -0.90 15.53 5.10
C CYS A 9 0.20 16.56 4.81
N GLY A 10 -0.10 17.86 4.91
CA GLY A 10 0.84 18.95 4.64
C GLY A 10 1.13 19.18 3.15
N ALA A 11 0.42 18.52 2.24
CA ALA A 11 0.59 18.73 0.80
C ALA A 11 0.26 20.18 0.41
N ALA A 12 1.06 20.77 -0.48
CA ALA A 12 0.73 22.02 -1.14
C ALA A 12 -0.40 21.78 -2.14
N LEU A 13 -1.41 22.65 -2.12
CA LEU A 13 -2.62 22.59 -2.94
C LEU A 13 -2.69 23.85 -3.82
N ASP A 14 -3.17 23.66 -5.04
CA ASP A 14 -3.53 24.78 -5.90
C ASP A 14 -4.81 25.49 -5.41
N PRO A 15 -5.03 26.78 -5.76
CA PRO A 15 -6.25 27.48 -5.38
C PRO A 15 -7.52 26.76 -5.88
N GLY A 16 -8.29 26.19 -4.94
CA GLY A 16 -9.52 25.43 -5.23
C GLY A 16 -9.34 23.91 -5.32
N GLU A 17 -8.12 23.40 -5.19
CA GLU A 17 -7.84 21.97 -5.13
C GLU A 17 -8.24 21.40 -3.75
N ILE A 18 -8.90 20.23 -3.77
CA ILE A 18 -9.29 19.52 -2.56
C ILE A 18 -8.31 18.35 -2.37
N CYS A 19 -7.64 18.32 -1.22
CA CYS A 19 -6.75 17.21 -0.90
C CYS A 19 -7.54 15.91 -0.67
N ASP A 20 -7.18 14.86 -1.40
CA ASP A 20 -7.77 13.52 -1.35
C ASP A 20 -7.08 12.58 -0.36
N CYS A 21 -6.16 13.10 0.48
CA CYS A 21 -5.38 12.28 1.44
C CYS A 21 -6.21 11.44 2.43
N LYS A 22 -7.52 11.72 2.52
CA LYS A 22 -8.48 10.98 3.35
C LYS A 22 -9.55 10.23 2.55
N GLN A 23 -9.57 10.34 1.23
CA GLN A 23 -10.49 9.58 0.39
C GLN A 23 -9.98 8.14 0.30
N GLN A 24 -10.38 7.33 1.28
CA GLN A 24 -10.34 5.88 1.11
C GLN A 24 -11.63 5.49 0.39
N PRO A 25 -11.56 4.70 -0.70
CA PRO A 25 -12.78 4.15 -1.31
C PRO A 25 -13.56 3.39 -0.24
N GLU A 26 -14.87 3.61 -0.24
CA GLU A 26 -15.81 2.90 0.60
C GLU A 26 -15.70 1.38 0.37
N GLU A 27 -15.94 0.59 1.40
CA GLU A 27 -15.70 -0.85 1.37
C GLU A 27 -16.47 -1.57 0.25
N SER A 28 -17.61 -1.01 -0.19
CA SER A 28 -18.40 -1.52 -1.32
C SER A 28 -17.80 -1.28 -2.70
N GLU A 29 -16.84 -0.35 -2.84
CA GLU A 29 -16.13 -0.06 -4.10
C GLU A 29 -14.81 -0.82 -4.23
N ARG A 30 -14.36 -1.51 -3.17
CA ARG A 30 -13.13 -2.30 -3.19
C ARG A 30 -13.30 -3.49 -4.12
N ARG A 31 -12.69 -3.39 -5.29
CA ARG A 31 -12.65 -4.49 -6.25
C ARG A 31 -11.79 -5.63 -5.69
N ILE A 32 -12.14 -6.85 -6.09
CA ILE A 32 -11.26 -8.01 -5.91
C ILE A 32 -10.42 -8.13 -7.17
N VAL A 33 -9.11 -7.96 -7.02
CA VAL A 33 -8.11 -8.21 -8.07
C VAL A 33 -7.98 -9.71 -8.24
N THR A 34 -8.36 -10.18 -9.43
CA THR A 34 -8.32 -11.59 -9.80
C THR A 34 -6.99 -11.97 -10.43
N TYR A 35 -6.69 -13.27 -10.47
CA TYR A 35 -5.47 -13.74 -11.15
C TYR A 35 -5.45 -13.34 -12.63
N ALA A 36 -6.60 -13.31 -13.30
CA ALA A 36 -6.72 -12.87 -14.69
C ALA A 36 -6.40 -11.37 -14.86
N ASP A 37 -6.79 -10.53 -13.90
CA ASP A 37 -6.41 -9.11 -13.90
C ASP A 37 -4.90 -8.94 -13.79
N TRP A 38 -4.25 -9.76 -12.94
CA TRP A 38 -2.80 -9.74 -12.78
C TRP A 38 -2.08 -10.21 -14.06
N GLU A 39 -2.51 -11.33 -14.65
CA GLU A 39 -1.95 -11.83 -15.92
C GLU A 39 -2.10 -10.80 -17.05
N ALA A 40 -3.27 -10.19 -17.17
CA ALA A 40 -3.53 -9.17 -18.21
C ALA A 40 -2.68 -7.90 -18.00
N ALA A 41 -2.42 -7.51 -16.76
CA ALA A 41 -1.60 -6.34 -16.44
C ALA A 41 -0.09 -6.60 -16.63
N GLY A 42 0.34 -7.86 -16.49
CA GLY A 42 1.74 -8.29 -16.56
C GLY A 42 2.62 -7.80 -15.41
N ASP A 43 2.07 -7.06 -14.46
CA ASP A 43 2.74 -6.53 -13.27
C ASP A 43 1.68 -6.32 -12.16
N PHE A 44 1.99 -6.77 -10.94
CA PHE A 44 1.03 -6.69 -9.83
C PHE A 44 0.67 -5.25 -9.46
N THR A 45 1.62 -4.32 -9.52
CA THR A 45 1.39 -2.90 -9.19
C THR A 45 0.54 -2.17 -10.22
N LYS A 46 0.40 -2.74 -11.43
CA LYS A 46 -0.55 -2.28 -12.44
C LYS A 46 -1.95 -2.86 -12.22
N ALA A 47 -2.04 -4.05 -11.62
CA ALA A 47 -3.30 -4.74 -11.34
C ALA A 47 -3.94 -4.36 -10.00
N ALA A 48 -3.16 -3.97 -8.99
CA ALA A 48 -3.68 -3.71 -7.65
C ALA A 48 -3.21 -2.37 -7.10
N ARG A 49 -4.12 -1.66 -6.44
CA ARG A 49 -3.82 -0.45 -5.65
C ARG A 49 -3.97 -0.74 -4.16
N PRO A 50 -3.28 0.01 -3.28
CA PRO A 50 -3.55 -0.05 -1.85
C PRO A 50 -5.05 0.13 -1.55
N GLY A 51 -5.61 -0.77 -0.77
CA GLY A 51 -7.05 -0.83 -0.47
C GLY A 51 -7.83 -1.87 -1.27
N ASP A 52 -7.33 -2.31 -2.43
CA ASP A 52 -7.98 -3.36 -3.22
C ASP A 52 -7.92 -4.70 -2.48
N TYR A 53 -8.99 -5.50 -2.65
CA TYR A 53 -8.95 -6.91 -2.29
C TYR A 53 -8.22 -7.70 -3.38
N VAL A 54 -7.68 -8.84 -3.00
CA VAL A 54 -6.82 -9.69 -3.84
C VAL A 54 -7.19 -11.14 -3.55
N GLU A 55 -7.30 -11.94 -4.62
CA GLU A 55 -7.51 -13.38 -4.49
C GLU A 55 -6.41 -14.07 -3.66
N GLU A 56 -6.80 -15.05 -2.84
CA GLU A 56 -5.88 -15.80 -1.99
C GLU A 56 -4.74 -16.45 -2.79
N ARG A 57 -5.04 -16.96 -4.00
CA ARG A 57 -4.05 -17.54 -4.90
C ARG A 57 -2.92 -16.57 -5.27
N ILE A 58 -3.22 -15.30 -5.53
CA ILE A 58 -2.19 -14.30 -5.85
C ILE A 58 -1.25 -14.11 -4.65
N VAL A 59 -1.82 -14.05 -3.45
CA VAL A 59 -1.05 -13.88 -2.21
C VAL A 59 -0.18 -15.10 -1.94
N ASP A 60 -0.70 -16.30 -2.21
CA ASP A 60 0.07 -17.55 -2.15
C ASP A 60 1.25 -17.54 -3.13
N ASP A 61 1.00 -17.20 -4.40
CA ASP A 61 2.03 -17.17 -5.43
C ASP A 61 3.11 -16.12 -5.11
N ILE A 62 2.74 -14.94 -4.60
CA ILE A 62 3.71 -13.91 -4.16
C ILE A 62 4.51 -14.39 -2.94
N ARG A 63 3.86 -15.05 -1.97
CA ARG A 63 4.52 -15.59 -0.76
C ARG A 63 5.58 -16.63 -1.11
N ASP A 64 5.30 -17.48 -2.09
CA ASP A 64 6.12 -18.67 -2.36
C ASP A 64 7.32 -18.37 -3.28
N VAL A 65 7.49 -17.12 -3.73
CA VAL A 65 8.67 -16.67 -4.52
C VAL A 65 9.92 -16.50 -3.63
N LEU A 66 9.77 -15.91 -2.43
CA LEU A 66 10.87 -15.69 -1.48
C LEU A 66 10.38 -15.83 -0.03
N PRO A 67 11.24 -16.27 0.92
CA PRO A 67 10.88 -16.29 2.34
C PRO A 67 10.31 -14.94 2.79
N PRO A 68 9.13 -14.89 3.42
CA PRO A 68 8.52 -13.62 3.83
C PRO A 68 9.40 -12.82 4.79
N ALA A 69 9.39 -11.49 4.66
CA ALA A 69 10.05 -10.61 5.61
C ALA A 69 9.34 -10.67 6.98
N LYS A 70 8.02 -10.83 6.96
CA LYS A 70 7.19 -11.10 8.14
C LYS A 70 5.92 -11.83 7.73
N MET A 71 5.56 -12.88 8.47
CA MET A 71 4.33 -13.65 8.25
C MET A 71 3.71 -14.03 9.59
N GLU A 72 2.41 -13.75 9.72
CA GLU A 72 1.59 -14.12 10.88
C GLU A 72 0.19 -14.51 10.38
N ARG A 73 -0.70 -14.97 11.27
CA ARG A 73 -2.06 -15.34 10.88
C ARG A 73 -2.79 -14.13 10.28
N GLY A 74 -3.09 -14.18 8.98
CA GLY A 74 -3.79 -13.11 8.28
C GLY A 74 -2.93 -11.88 7.98
N PHE A 75 -1.59 -12.01 8.01
CA PHE A 75 -0.66 -10.94 7.69
C PHE A 75 0.53 -11.47 6.90
N LEU A 76 0.88 -10.78 5.81
CA LEU A 76 2.04 -11.09 4.98
C LEU A 76 2.79 -9.82 4.59
N GLN A 77 4.10 -9.81 4.78
CA GLN A 77 5.04 -8.91 4.11
C GLN A 77 6.01 -9.74 3.27
N VAL A 78 6.08 -9.41 1.98
CA VAL A 78 6.90 -10.12 0.99
C VAL A 78 8.39 -10.03 1.36
N GLY A 79 9.18 -11.00 0.94
CA GLY A 79 10.58 -11.17 1.37
C GLY A 79 11.50 -9.99 1.12
N GLU A 80 11.40 -9.36 -0.06
CA GLU A 80 12.28 -8.27 -0.47
C GLU A 80 11.60 -6.91 -0.29
N PRO A 81 12.36 -5.88 0.12
CA PRO A 81 11.85 -4.52 0.15
C PRO A 81 11.59 -4.03 -1.28
N TYR A 82 10.46 -3.34 -1.46
CA TYR A 82 10.14 -2.61 -2.68
C TYR A 82 10.99 -1.34 -2.83
N SER A 83 11.15 -0.58 -1.74
CA SER A 83 11.93 0.65 -1.67
C SER A 83 12.50 0.84 -0.27
N HIS A 84 13.26 1.91 -0.06
CA HIS A 84 13.61 2.43 1.24
C HIS A 84 13.05 3.85 1.38
N GLU A 85 12.34 4.11 2.47
CA GLU A 85 11.77 5.43 2.77
C GLU A 85 12.31 5.95 4.10
N PHE A 86 12.39 7.27 4.24
CA PHE A 86 12.79 7.89 5.50
C PHE A 86 11.66 7.77 6.53
N ASP A 87 11.94 7.11 7.65
CA ASP A 87 11.01 6.98 8.76
C ASP A 87 11.29 8.08 9.80
N PRO A 88 10.42 9.10 9.93
CA PRO A 88 10.60 10.17 10.91
C PRO A 88 10.39 9.71 12.36
N GLU A 89 9.70 8.59 12.60
CA GLU A 89 9.52 8.03 13.94
C GLU A 89 10.87 7.51 14.48
N THR A 90 11.67 6.89 13.61
CA THR A 90 12.96 6.28 13.99
C THR A 90 14.18 7.12 13.61
N GLY A 91 14.04 8.08 12.70
CA GLY A 91 15.16 8.87 12.17
C GLY A 91 16.07 8.11 11.20
N HIS A 92 15.58 7.02 10.60
CA HIS A 92 16.38 6.12 9.76
C HIS A 92 15.66 5.81 8.45
N TRP A 93 16.43 5.54 7.40
CA TRP A 93 15.91 4.96 6.17
C TRP A 93 15.61 3.48 6.39
N ARG A 94 14.38 3.06 6.09
CA ARG A 94 13.90 1.70 6.34
C ARG A 94 13.25 1.12 5.09
N GLY A 95 13.43 -0.19 4.89
CA GLY A 95 12.77 -0.91 3.80
C GLY A 95 11.24 -0.87 3.94
N THR A 96 10.56 -0.67 2.82
CA THR A 96 9.11 -0.81 2.68
C THR A 96 8.80 -2.08 1.90
N PHE A 97 7.84 -2.87 2.37
CA PHE A 97 7.54 -4.19 1.85
C PHE A 97 6.08 -4.23 1.36
N PRO A 98 5.80 -4.85 0.20
CA PRO A 98 4.42 -5.13 -0.19
C PRO A 98 3.72 -5.89 0.94
N THR A 99 2.60 -5.35 1.41
CA THR A 99 1.93 -5.82 2.63
C THR A 99 0.50 -6.23 2.33
N PHE A 100 0.09 -7.38 2.87
CA PHE A 100 -1.25 -7.93 2.74
C PHE A 100 -1.83 -8.27 4.11
N VAL A 101 -3.12 -7.99 4.30
CA VAL A 101 -3.88 -8.35 5.51
C VAL A 101 -5.15 -9.10 5.14
N LYS A 102 -5.53 -10.12 5.92
CA LYS A 102 -6.77 -10.87 5.68
C LYS A 102 -7.95 -10.16 6.34
N GLU A 103 -8.95 -9.79 5.54
CA GLU A 103 -10.21 -9.18 5.99
C GLU A 103 -11.37 -10.09 5.56
N GLY A 104 -11.94 -10.80 6.54
CA GLY A 104 -12.96 -11.82 6.27
C GLY A 104 -12.40 -12.99 5.45
N GLN A 105 -12.90 -13.15 4.22
CA GLN A 105 -12.45 -14.19 3.28
C GLN A 105 -11.40 -13.68 2.29
N ASN A 106 -11.20 -12.37 2.18
CA ASN A 106 -10.33 -11.78 1.17
C ASN A 106 -9.03 -11.28 1.79
N TRP A 107 -7.98 -11.20 0.98
CA TRP A 107 -6.78 -10.46 1.33
C TRP A 107 -6.88 -9.03 0.80
N LYS A 108 -6.50 -8.04 1.59
CA LYS A 108 -6.38 -6.64 1.17
C LYS A 108 -4.92 -6.30 0.96
N TYR A 109 -4.60 -5.68 -0.17
CA TYR A 109 -3.28 -5.10 -0.41
C TYR A 109 -3.17 -3.75 0.31
N CYS A 110 -2.25 -3.62 1.26
CA CYS A 110 -2.04 -2.40 2.05
C CYS A 110 -1.09 -1.40 1.36
N GLY A 111 -0.44 -1.78 0.27
CA GLY A 111 0.68 -1.02 -0.30
C GLY A 111 2.03 -1.45 0.26
N ASN A 112 3.04 -0.59 0.08
CA ASN A 112 4.40 -0.83 0.54
C ASN A 112 4.59 -0.20 1.93
N CYS A 113 4.57 -1.03 2.97
CA CYS A 113 4.60 -0.57 4.36
C CYS A 113 5.94 -0.89 5.03
N PHE A 114 6.34 -0.11 6.03
CA PHE A 114 7.48 -0.50 6.88
C PHE A 114 7.21 -1.86 7.55
N ILE A 115 8.28 -2.59 7.89
CA ILE A 115 8.17 -3.90 8.54
C ILE A 115 7.26 -3.83 9.78
N GLY A 116 6.24 -4.69 9.83
CA GLY A 116 5.22 -4.75 10.88
C GLY A 116 4.12 -3.68 10.85
N LYS A 117 4.13 -2.75 9.91
CA LYS A 117 3.06 -1.75 9.72
C LYS A 117 2.08 -2.20 8.64
N THR A 118 0.85 -1.67 8.65
CA THR A 118 -0.22 -1.96 7.68
C THR A 118 -0.64 -0.75 6.85
N THR A 119 0.07 0.36 7.01
CA THR A 119 -0.13 1.60 6.26
C THR A 119 1.20 2.02 5.62
N PRO A 120 1.22 2.42 4.34
CA PRO A 120 2.41 2.96 3.70
C PRO A 120 2.91 4.21 4.44
N PRO A 121 4.21 4.53 4.36
CA PRO A 121 4.68 5.83 4.81
C PRO A 121 3.96 6.95 4.05
N PRO A 122 3.73 8.11 4.69
CA PRO A 122 3.19 9.27 4.00
C PRO A 122 4.08 9.64 2.82
N ALA A 123 3.47 10.08 1.72
CA ALA A 123 4.22 10.51 0.54
C ALA A 123 5.26 11.58 0.94
N PRO A 124 6.49 11.52 0.39
CA PRO A 124 7.50 12.53 0.69
C PRO A 124 6.95 13.90 0.28
N ILE A 125 6.97 14.85 1.22
CA ILE A 125 6.62 16.25 0.95
C ILE A 125 7.67 16.75 -0.05
N ARG A 126 7.29 16.88 -1.32
CA ARG A 126 8.13 17.50 -2.35
C ARG A 126 8.31 18.97 -1.94
N ARG A 127 9.53 19.32 -1.54
CA ARG A 127 9.93 20.71 -1.27
C ARG A 127 10.30 21.41 -2.56
#